data_AF-D8VGQ4-F1
#
_entry.id   AF-D8VGQ4-F1
#
_cell.length_a   1.000
_cell.length_b   1.000
_cell.length_c   1.000
_cell.angle_alpha   90.00
_cell.angle_beta   90.00
_cell.angle_gamma   90.00
#
_symmetry.space_group_name_H-M   'P 1'
#
loop_
_entity.id
_entity.type
_entity.pdbx_description
1 polymer ?
#
loop_
_entity_poly.entity_id
_entity_poly.type
_entity_poly.pdbx_seq_one_letter_code
_entity_poly.pdbx_strand_id
1 'polypeptide(L)'
;LAEPTNLKQLRKQYEMQKDMFKTQVKQSVLDKYGGEEHLKVPPKELLLAQSEVFVRYNRDGTLAGAAEKQLAKSKYEEDVLINNHTSVWGSYWRDGQWGYKCCN
;
A
#
# COMPACT_ATOMS: atom_id res chain seq x y z
N LEU A 1 -22.28 -5.45 -39.34
CA LEU A 1 -21.08 -5.87 -38.58
C LEU A 1 -21.12 -5.16 -37.23
N ALA A 2 -20.94 -5.86 -36.12
CA ALA A 2 -20.73 -5.19 -34.83
C ALA A 2 -19.29 -4.65 -34.80
N GLU A 3 -19.10 -3.39 -34.43
CA GLU A 3 -17.77 -2.78 -34.25
C GLU A 3 -17.26 -3.04 -32.82
N PRO A 4 -16.37 -4.03 -32.59
CA PRO A 4 -15.99 -4.44 -31.24
C PRO A 4 -15.23 -3.34 -30.49
N THR A 5 -14.47 -2.52 -31.20
CA THR A 5 -13.68 -1.41 -30.62
C THR A 5 -14.57 -0.31 -30.06
N ASN A 6 -15.60 0.09 -30.81
CA ASN A 6 -16.56 1.12 -30.40
C ASN A 6 -17.38 0.63 -29.18
N LEU A 7 -17.84 -0.63 -29.21
CA LEU A 7 -18.50 -1.25 -28.07
C LEU A 7 -17.63 -1.29 -26.81
N LYS A 8 -16.32 -1.56 -26.95
CA LYS A 8 -15.37 -1.54 -25.85
C LYS A 8 -15.24 -0.14 -25.23
N GLN A 9 -15.19 0.91 -26.05
CA GLN A 9 -15.13 2.29 -25.57
C GLN A 9 -16.42 2.68 -24.83
N LEU A 10 -17.58 2.37 -25.40
CA LEU A 10 -18.87 2.65 -24.77
C LEU A 10 -19.04 1.91 -23.44
N ARG A 11 -18.59 0.66 -23.36
CA ARG A 11 -18.58 -0.11 -22.12
C ARG A 11 -17.71 0.54 -21.05
N LYS A 12 -16.51 1.00 -21.40
CA LYS A 12 -15.62 1.71 -20.47
C LYS A 12 -16.28 3.00 -19.95
N GLN A 13 -16.93 3.76 -20.81
CA GLN A 13 -17.68 4.96 -20.42
C GLN A 13 -18.84 4.62 -19.48
N TYR A 14 -19.59 3.55 -19.76
CA TYR A 14 -20.66 3.07 -18.91
C TYR A 14 -20.17 2.64 -17.52
N GLU A 15 -19.08 1.87 -17.46
CA GLU A 15 -18.47 1.45 -16.19
C GLU A 15 -18.03 2.67 -15.35
N MET A 16 -17.40 3.67 -15.98
CA MET A 16 -17.00 4.91 -15.32
C MET A 16 -18.20 5.69 -14.75
N GLN A 17 -19.25 5.89 -15.56
CA GLN A 17 -20.47 6.59 -15.12
C GLN A 17 -21.20 5.84 -14.02
N LYS A 18 -21.23 4.50 -14.09
CA LYS A 18 -21.81 3.65 -13.06
C LYS A 18 -21.08 3.82 -11.72
N ASP A 19 -19.75 3.89 -11.73
CA ASP A 19 -18.97 4.06 -10.50
C ASP A 19 -19.08 5.49 -9.93
N MET A 20 -19.14 6.51 -10.79
CA MET A 20 -19.47 7.87 -10.37
C MET A 20 -20.86 7.94 -9.71
N PHE A 21 -21.87 7.34 -10.33
CA PHE A 21 -23.23 7.31 -9.78
C PHE A 21 -23.30 6.58 -8.44
N LYS A 22 -22.65 5.42 -8.28
CA LYS A 22 -22.56 4.74 -6.99
C LYS A 22 -21.94 5.62 -5.91
N THR A 23 -20.93 6.41 -6.26
CA THR A 23 -20.24 7.29 -5.32
C THR A 23 -21.16 8.43 -4.88
N GLN A 24 -21.87 9.06 -5.81
CA GLN A 24 -22.87 10.09 -5.52
C GLN A 24 -24.01 9.56 -4.64
N VAL A 25 -24.52 8.36 -4.93
CA VAL A 25 -25.55 7.72 -4.09
C VAL A 25 -25.01 7.50 -2.68
N LYS A 26 -23.80 6.95 -2.51
CA LYS A 26 -23.18 6.76 -1.20
C LYS A 26 -23.03 8.08 -0.43
N GLN A 27 -22.58 9.14 -1.10
CA GLN A 27 -22.45 10.48 -0.52
C GLN A 27 -23.81 11.01 -0.07
N SER A 28 -24.83 10.98 -0.94
CA SER A 28 -26.18 11.47 -0.57
C SER A 28 -26.80 10.72 0.62
N VAL A 29 -26.51 9.43 0.76
CA VAL A 29 -26.94 8.62 1.91
C VAL A 29 -26.19 9.02 3.17
N LEU A 30 -24.87 9.24 3.09
CA LEU A 30 -24.06 9.73 4.20
C LEU A 30 -24.49 11.13 4.64
N ASP A 31 -24.76 12.05 3.71
CA ASP A 31 -25.21 13.41 4.04
C ASP A 31 -26.57 13.41 4.75
N LYS A 32 -27.46 12.49 4.36
CA LYS A 32 -28.81 12.40 4.91
C LYS A 32 -28.88 11.73 6.28
N TYR A 33 -28.08 10.68 6.48
CA TYR A 33 -28.16 9.82 7.67
C TYR A 33 -26.94 9.96 8.61
N GLY A 34 -25.89 10.65 8.20
CA GLY A 34 -24.64 10.77 8.93
C GLY A 34 -23.86 9.45 9.02
N GLY A 35 -22.88 9.40 9.92
CA GLY A 35 -22.14 8.17 10.25
C GLY A 35 -20.75 8.04 9.61
N GLU A 36 -20.17 9.12 9.10
CA GLU A 36 -18.79 9.13 8.58
C GLU A 36 -17.75 8.63 9.60
N GLU A 37 -18.01 8.83 10.90
CA GLU A 37 -17.14 8.38 11.99
C GLU A 37 -16.98 6.86 12.04
N HIS A 38 -18.02 6.11 11.66
CA HIS A 38 -18.01 4.64 11.65
C HIS A 38 -17.45 4.05 10.35
N LEU A 39 -17.17 4.87 9.33
CA LEU A 39 -16.54 4.41 8.09
C LEU A 39 -15.06 4.05 8.29
N LYS A 40 -14.43 4.67 9.31
CA LYS A 40 -13.05 4.40 9.69
C LYS A 40 -13.02 3.13 10.52
N VAL A 41 -12.66 2.02 9.87
CA VAL A 41 -12.50 0.74 10.54
C VAL A 41 -11.38 0.87 11.59
N PRO A 42 -11.66 0.69 12.89
CA PRO A 42 -10.62 0.70 13.91
C PRO A 42 -9.64 -0.45 13.68
N PRO A 43 -8.42 -0.39 14.26
CA PRO A 43 -7.45 -1.47 14.12
C PRO A 43 -8.08 -2.81 14.50
N LYS A 44 -7.73 -3.87 13.77
CA LYS A 44 -8.35 -5.20 13.91
C LYS A 44 -8.27 -5.75 15.34
N GLU A 45 -7.24 -5.38 16.07
CA GLU A 45 -7.03 -5.69 17.48
C GLU A 45 -8.14 -5.17 18.39
N LEU A 46 -8.77 -4.04 18.04
CA LEU A 46 -9.90 -3.47 18.79
C LEU A 46 -11.26 -4.00 18.31
N LEU A 47 -11.33 -4.55 17.10
CA LEU A 47 -12.56 -5.18 16.57
C LEU A 47 -12.81 -6.55 17.20
N LEU A 48 -11.75 -7.31 17.44
CA LEU A 48 -11.83 -8.58 18.13
C LEU A 48 -11.67 -8.30 19.62
N ALA A 49 -12.69 -8.58 20.43
CA ALA A 49 -12.66 -8.39 21.88
C ALA A 49 -11.61 -9.24 22.64
N GLN A 50 -10.82 -10.03 21.90
CA GLN A 50 -9.77 -10.87 22.46
C GLN A 50 -8.47 -10.07 22.57
N SER A 51 -8.09 -9.70 23.80
CA SER A 51 -6.84 -9.01 24.11
C SER A 51 -5.60 -9.90 24.06
N GLU A 52 -5.78 -11.22 23.93
CA GLU A 52 -4.70 -12.19 24.02
C GLU A 52 -4.23 -12.61 22.63
N VAL A 53 -3.02 -12.17 22.26
CA VAL A 53 -2.31 -12.68 21.10
C VAL A 53 -1.62 -13.98 21.52
N PHE A 54 -2.17 -15.13 21.12
CA PHE A 54 -1.54 -16.43 21.38
C PHE A 54 -0.25 -16.56 20.56
N VAL A 55 0.88 -16.59 21.26
CA VAL A 55 2.20 -16.84 20.68
C VAL A 55 2.71 -18.18 21.22
N ARG A 56 3.02 -19.12 20.32
CA ARG A 56 3.67 -20.38 20.67
C ARG A 56 5.17 -20.23 20.51
N TYR A 57 5.95 -20.76 21.45
CA TYR A 57 7.40 -20.90 21.32
C TYR A 57 7.77 -22.37 21.08
N ASN A 58 8.79 -22.60 20.25
CA ASN A 58 9.41 -23.90 20.08
C ASN A 58 10.34 -24.21 21.27
N ARG A 59 10.82 -25.46 21.39
CA ARG A 59 11.69 -25.90 22.50
C ARG A 59 13.03 -25.16 22.55
N ASP A 60 13.49 -24.69 21.40
CA ASP A 60 14.69 -23.87 21.16
C ASP A 60 14.47 -22.37 21.46
N GLY A 61 13.25 -21.97 21.87
CA GLY A 61 12.92 -20.58 22.20
C GLY A 61 12.57 -19.70 21.00
N THR A 62 12.54 -20.26 19.78
CA THR A 62 12.08 -19.54 18.59
C THR A 62 10.55 -19.42 18.56
N LEU A 63 10.03 -18.34 17.97
CA LEU A 63 8.59 -18.16 17.78
C LEU A 63 8.07 -19.23 16.81
N ALA A 64 7.12 -20.05 17.23
CA ALA A 64 6.55 -21.15 16.44
C ALA A 64 5.50 -20.69 15.40
N GLY A 65 5.41 -19.37 15.15
CA GLY A 65 4.59 -18.76 14.11
C GLY A 65 5.39 -18.53 12.83
N ALA A 66 4.75 -17.95 11.82
CA ALA A 66 5.47 -17.40 10.68
C ALA A 66 6.38 -16.29 11.18
N ALA A 67 7.65 -16.62 11.45
CA ALA A 67 8.68 -15.61 11.56
C ALA A 67 8.55 -14.75 10.31
N GLU A 68 8.35 -13.44 10.48
CA GLU A 68 8.49 -12.51 9.37
C GLU A 68 9.77 -12.90 8.66
N LYS A 69 9.68 -13.29 7.39
CA LYS A 69 10.83 -13.75 6.63
C LYS A 69 11.81 -12.58 6.65
N GLN A 70 12.80 -12.67 7.51
CA GLN A 70 13.88 -11.71 7.51
C GLN A 70 14.51 -11.85 6.13
N LEU A 71 14.40 -10.78 5.33
CA LEU A 71 15.08 -10.71 4.06
C LEU A 71 16.55 -11.01 4.35
N ALA A 72 17.12 -11.98 3.64
CA ALA A 72 18.50 -12.37 3.83
C ALA A 72 19.38 -11.16 3.50
N LYS A 73 19.92 -10.52 4.53
CA LYS A 73 20.87 -9.41 4.37
C LYS A 73 22.19 -9.97 3.88
N SER A 74 22.85 -9.26 2.97
CA SER A 74 24.21 -9.62 2.60
C SER A 74 25.19 -9.37 3.75
N LYS A 75 26.45 -9.78 3.58
CA LYS A 75 27.53 -9.58 4.58
C LYS A 75 27.80 -8.08 4.84
N TYR A 76 27.42 -7.20 3.93
CA TYR A 76 27.72 -5.78 3.99
C TYR A 76 26.51 -5.00 4.52
N GLU A 77 26.78 -3.88 5.18
CA GLU A 77 25.73 -3.00 5.67
C GLU A 77 24.97 -2.38 4.49
N GLU A 78 23.71 -2.77 4.35
CA GLU A 78 22.77 -2.25 3.36
C GLU A 78 22.05 -1.02 3.94
N ASP A 79 21.57 -0.12 3.08
CA ASP A 79 20.74 1.03 3.44
C ASP A 79 21.37 2.04 4.44
N VAL A 80 22.70 2.16 4.44
CA VAL A 80 23.40 3.17 5.26
C VAL A 80 23.27 4.55 4.65
N LEU A 81 22.55 5.43 5.34
CA LEU A 81 22.36 6.83 4.97
C LEU A 81 23.35 7.72 5.72
N ILE A 82 24.40 8.14 5.02
CA ILE A 82 25.43 9.02 5.57
C ILE A 82 24.85 10.46 5.62
N ASN A 83 25.23 11.28 6.61
CA ASN A 83 24.94 12.74 6.65
C ASN A 83 23.48 13.15 6.37
N ASN A 84 22.49 12.46 6.96
CA ASN A 84 21.06 12.78 6.85
C ASN A 84 20.50 12.77 5.40
N HIS A 85 21.16 12.04 4.49
CA HIS A 85 20.58 11.73 3.18
C HIS A 85 19.38 10.78 3.34
N THR A 86 18.38 10.88 2.47
CA THR A 86 17.17 10.03 2.43
C THR A 86 17.23 8.91 1.38
N SER A 87 18.26 8.91 0.54
CA SER A 87 18.50 7.88 -0.48
C SER A 87 19.99 7.54 -0.57
N VAL A 88 20.29 6.29 -0.90
CA VAL A 88 21.66 5.85 -1.24
C VAL A 88 22.18 6.63 -2.46
N TRP A 89 23.48 6.91 -2.48
CA TRP A 89 24.14 7.56 -3.60
C TRP A 89 24.04 6.70 -4.86
N GLY A 90 23.37 7.22 -5.89
CA GLY A 90 23.26 6.58 -7.19
C GLY A 90 24.20 7.19 -8.22
N SER A 91 24.44 6.46 -9.33
CA SER A 91 25.07 7.06 -10.50
C SER A 91 24.12 8.04 -11.18
N TYR A 92 24.67 9.15 -11.65
CA TYR A 92 23.96 10.19 -12.38
C TYR A 92 24.66 10.45 -13.70
N TRP A 93 23.89 10.61 -14.77
CA TRP A 93 24.41 11.02 -16.07
C TRP A 93 23.57 12.17 -16.59
N ARG A 94 24.26 13.25 -16.98
CA ARG A 94 23.63 14.39 -17.65
C ARG A 94 24.65 15.12 -18.51
N ASP A 95 24.23 15.51 -19.71
CA ASP A 95 24.98 16.40 -20.61
C ASP A 95 26.44 15.97 -20.84
N GLY A 96 26.67 14.66 -21.02
CA GLY A 96 28.00 14.11 -21.30
C GLY A 96 28.89 13.90 -20.07
N GLN A 97 28.37 14.12 -18.86
CA GLN A 97 29.13 13.98 -17.62
C GLN A 97 28.49 12.97 -16.67
N TRP A 98 29.34 12.12 -16.09
CA TRP A 98 28.99 11.25 -14.98
C TRP A 98 29.14 12.00 -13.66
N GLY A 99 28.21 11.75 -12.75
CA GLY A 99 28.27 12.22 -11.37
C GLY A 99 27.57 11.25 -10.42
N TYR A 100 27.42 11.68 -9.17
CA TYR A 100 26.63 10.97 -8.18
C TYR A 100 25.36 11.77 -7.90
N LYS A 101 24.20 11.10 -7.92
CA LYS A 101 22.94 11.69 -7.48
C LYS A 101 22.71 11.27 -6.04
N CYS A 102 22.67 12.25 -5.14
CA CYS A 102 21.99 12.12 -3.87
C CYS A 102 20.58 12.72 -3.97
N CYS A 103 19.77 12.49 -2.93
CA CYS A 103 18.49 13.14 -2.65
C CYS A 103 18.41 14.56 -3.22
N ASN A 104 17.27 14.88 -3.86
CA ASN A 104 17.02 16.13 -4.58
C ASN A 104 17.56 17.38 -3.87
#